data_AF-A0A483J003-F1
#
_entry.id   AF-A0A483J003-F1
#
_cell.length_a   1.000
_cell.length_b   1.000
_cell.length_c   1.000
_cell.angle_alpha   90.00
_cell.angle_beta   90.00
_cell.angle_gamma   90.00
#
_symmetry.space_group_name_H-M   'P 1'
#
loop_
_entity.id
_entity.type
_entity.pdbx_description
1 polymer ?
#
loop_
_entity_poly.entity_id
_entity_poly.type
_entity_poly.pdbx_seq_one_letter_code
_entity_poly.pdbx_strand_id
1 'polypeptide(L)'
;MNQLLTVNTRFGTSTALFNTIHKRLITVMHGDEDVTTSLQEWERNSLQQDLANGFGYTQTFKAARVVSTGFGTFIFPLRGRDCESRRFEMAVQIAGWLAETRPHQDSAYQTSAAVRAVENSERYTNVVYKAGHDQFSIVINGNTLGKTRIKSDIIVLEGK
;
A
#
# COMPACT_ATOMS: atom_id res chain seq x y z
N MET A 1 7.26 -8.36 8.31
CA MET A 1 6.96 -8.92 6.97
C MET A 1 7.90 -8.26 5.99
N ASN A 2 8.40 -8.98 4.99
CA ASN A 2 9.24 -8.39 3.96
C ASN A 2 8.37 -7.93 2.79
N GLN A 3 8.64 -6.74 2.25
CA GLN A 3 7.95 -6.17 1.11
C GLN A 3 8.95 -5.69 0.08
N LEU A 4 8.64 -5.93 -1.19
CA LEU A 4 9.36 -5.35 -2.33
C LEU A 4 8.68 -4.04 -2.71
N LEU A 5 9.45 -2.96 -2.70
CA LEU A 5 8.98 -1.60 -2.96
C LEU A 5 9.79 -1.00 -4.10
N THR A 6 9.12 -0.35 -5.05
CA THR A 6 9.82 0.42 -6.08
C THR A 6 10.20 1.77 -5.50
N VAL A 7 11.48 2.13 -5.56
CA VAL A 7 12.05 3.35 -4.97
C VAL A 7 12.93 4.04 -6.01
N ASN A 8 13.17 5.34 -5.83
CA ASN A 8 14.17 6.06 -6.63
C ASN A 8 15.44 6.23 -5.81
N THR A 9 16.58 5.91 -6.44
CA THR A 9 17.92 6.06 -5.88
C THR A 9 18.78 6.85 -6.85
N ARG A 10 20.03 7.12 -6.51
CA ARG A 10 21.00 7.72 -7.45
C ARG A 10 21.24 6.89 -8.71
N PHE A 11 20.96 5.59 -8.66
CA PHE A 11 21.04 4.69 -9.81
C PHE A 11 19.76 4.68 -10.66
N GLY A 12 18.77 5.50 -10.30
CA GLY A 12 17.45 5.53 -10.93
C GLY A 12 16.42 4.68 -10.19
N THR A 13 15.45 4.16 -10.93
CA THR A 13 14.39 3.31 -10.37
C THR A 13 14.97 1.97 -9.95
N SER A 14 14.75 1.62 -8.68
CA SER A 14 15.31 0.44 -8.02
C SER A 14 14.23 -0.28 -7.21
N THR A 15 14.50 -1.53 -6.83
CA THR A 15 13.62 -2.33 -5.97
C THR A 15 14.25 -2.50 -4.60
N ALA A 16 13.60 -1.98 -3.57
CA ALA A 16 14.01 -2.14 -2.19
C ALA A 16 13.28 -3.31 -1.52
N LEU A 17 14.03 -4.21 -0.88
CA LEU A 17 13.50 -5.20 0.04
C LEU A 17 13.47 -4.59 1.45
N PHE A 18 12.27 -4.32 1.96
CA PHE A 18 12.08 -3.66 3.24
C PHE A 18 11.33 -4.55 4.25
N ASN A 19 11.82 -4.62 5.48
CA ASN A 19 11.13 -5.30 6.56
C ASN A 19 10.22 -4.31 7.31
N THR A 20 8.92 -4.53 7.22
CA THR A 20 7.92 -3.65 7.82
C THR A 20 7.82 -3.73 9.34
N ILE A 21 8.24 -4.86 9.94
CA ILE A 21 8.20 -5.08 11.39
C ILE A 21 9.39 -4.42 12.05
N HIS A 22 10.59 -4.71 11.56
CA HIS A 22 11.85 -4.16 12.08
C HIS A 22 12.20 -2.79 11.51
N LYS A 23 11.37 -2.26 10.60
CA LYS A 23 11.56 -0.96 9.94
C LYS A 23 12.95 -0.82 9.32
N ARG A 24 13.38 -1.88 8.64
CA ARG A 24 14.77 -2.04 8.18
C ARG A 24 14.85 -2.27 6.67
N LEU A 25 15.72 -1.52 6.02
CA LEU A 25 16.12 -1.77 4.63
C LEU A 25 17.08 -2.96 4.59
N ILE A 26 16.74 -4.00 3.82
CA ILE A 26 17.54 -5.23 3.70
C ILE A 26 18.49 -5.13 2.51
N THR A 27 17.92 -4.90 1.32
CA THR A 27 18.66 -4.83 0.06
C THR A 27 18.00 -3.82 -0.88
N VAL A 28 18.78 -3.23 -1.78
CA VAL A 28 18.33 -2.42 -2.91
C VAL A 28 18.92 -2.98 -4.19
N MET A 29 18.04 -3.38 -5.11
CA MET A 29 18.40 -3.91 -6.43
C MET A 29 18.16 -2.86 -7.50
N HIS A 30 19.13 -2.61 -8.38
CA HIS A 30 18.93 -1.88 -9.62
C HIS A 30 19.04 -2.85 -10.80
N GLY A 31 17.91 -3.17 -11.43
CA GLY A 31 17.85 -4.34 -12.32
C GLY A 31 18.21 -5.61 -11.54
N ASP A 32 19.24 -6.31 -12.00
CA ASP A 32 19.76 -7.53 -11.37
C ASP A 32 20.95 -7.28 -10.43
N GLU A 33 21.42 -6.03 -10.30
CA GLU A 33 22.56 -5.67 -9.47
C GLU A 33 22.14 -5.26 -8.06
N ASP A 34 22.75 -5.88 -7.04
CA ASP A 34 22.62 -5.41 -5.66
C ASP A 34 23.53 -4.19 -5.45
N VAL A 35 22.90 -3.03 -5.31
CA VAL A 35 23.57 -1.73 -5.12
C VAL A 35 23.57 -1.27 -3.68
N THR A 36 23.15 -2.11 -2.73
CA THR A 36 22.96 -1.74 -1.32
C THR A 36 24.23 -1.12 -0.73
N THR A 37 25.38 -1.74 -0.92
CA THR A 37 26.67 -1.25 -0.42
C THR A 37 27.20 -0.06 -1.22
N SER A 38 26.81 0.03 -2.50
CA SER A 38 27.17 1.12 -3.41
C SER A 38 26.39 2.41 -3.19
N LEU A 39 25.29 2.38 -2.43
CA LEU A 39 24.60 3.56 -1.93
C LEU A 39 25.44 4.25 -0.86
N GLN A 40 25.38 5.59 -0.81
CA GLN A 40 26.04 6.33 0.26
C GLN A 40 25.32 6.09 1.59
N GLU A 41 26.02 6.21 2.72
CA GLU A 41 25.44 5.92 4.03
C GLU A 41 24.22 6.80 4.32
N TRP A 42 24.30 8.09 4.03
CA TRP A 42 23.18 9.02 4.20
C TRP A 42 21.99 8.65 3.30
N GLU A 43 22.23 8.15 2.08
CA GLU A 43 21.18 7.76 1.14
C GLU A 43 20.44 6.53 1.65
N ARG A 44 21.17 5.54 2.18
CA ARG A 44 20.56 4.37 2.85
C ARG A 44 19.74 4.76 4.07
N ASN A 45 20.27 5.66 4.90
CA ASN A 45 19.60 6.10 6.13
C ASN A 45 18.32 6.88 5.81
N SER A 46 18.37 7.80 4.85
CA SER A 46 17.20 8.53 4.37
C SER A 46 16.15 7.57 3.81
N LEU A 47 16.55 6.66 2.91
CA LEU A 47 15.63 5.70 2.31
C LEU A 47 14.98 4.81 3.38
N GLN A 48 15.75 4.31 4.34
CA GLN A 48 15.19 3.51 5.43
C GLN A 48 14.18 4.30 6.26
N GLN A 49 14.47 5.56 6.58
CA GLN A 49 13.59 6.44 7.34
C GLN A 49 12.29 6.73 6.56
N ASP A 50 12.39 7.02 5.27
CA ASP A 50 11.24 7.26 4.40
C ASP A 50 10.34 6.03 4.34
N LEU A 51 10.90 4.85 4.08
CA LEU A 51 10.15 3.61 4.04
C LEU A 51 9.53 3.24 5.40
N ALA A 52 10.26 3.48 6.49
CA ALA A 52 9.75 3.24 7.84
C ALA A 52 8.52 4.12 8.15
N ASN A 53 8.56 5.36 7.70
CA ASN A 53 7.51 6.35 7.81
C ASN A 53 6.43 6.19 6.72
N GLY A 54 6.65 5.33 5.73
CA GLY A 54 5.69 5.01 4.68
C GLY A 54 5.63 6.03 3.53
N PHE A 55 6.77 6.61 3.17
CA PHE A 55 6.96 7.58 2.09
C PHE A 55 8.05 7.11 1.11
N GLY A 56 8.18 7.80 -0.03
CA GLY A 56 9.28 7.63 -0.97
C GLY A 56 9.21 6.37 -1.84
N TYR A 57 8.07 5.69 -1.91
CA TYR A 57 7.95 4.44 -2.66
C TYR A 57 6.72 4.34 -3.55
N THR A 58 6.79 3.41 -4.49
CA THR A 58 5.69 2.98 -5.34
C THR A 58 5.45 1.49 -5.15
N GLN A 59 4.18 1.08 -5.10
CA GLN A 59 3.76 -0.31 -5.14
C GLN A 59 2.87 -0.53 -6.36
N THR A 60 3.18 -1.55 -7.14
CA THR A 60 2.39 -1.93 -8.31
C THR A 60 1.69 -3.26 -8.04
N PHE A 61 0.37 -3.25 -8.15
CA PHE A 61 -0.47 -4.43 -8.02
C PHE A 61 -0.97 -4.85 -9.40
N LYS A 62 -0.64 -6.08 -9.81
CA LYS A 62 -1.13 -6.66 -11.08
C LYS A 62 -2.65 -6.61 -11.17
N ALA A 63 -3.32 -6.91 -10.05
CA ALA A 63 -4.75 -6.69 -9.87
C ALA A 63 -5.05 -6.32 -8.42
N ALA A 64 -6.04 -5.48 -8.20
CA ALA A 64 -6.53 -5.13 -6.87
C ALA A 64 -8.02 -4.79 -6.93
N ARG A 65 -8.72 -4.95 -5.80
CA ARG A 65 -10.01 -4.28 -5.60
C ARG A 65 -9.76 -2.93 -4.95
N VAL A 66 -10.40 -1.89 -5.46
CA VAL A 66 -10.28 -0.53 -4.93
C VAL A 66 -11.67 0.00 -4.60
N VAL A 67 -11.80 0.65 -3.45
CA VAL A 67 -13.03 1.33 -3.07
C VAL A 67 -12.70 2.63 -2.35
N SER A 68 -13.34 3.72 -2.76
CA SER A 68 -13.33 4.98 -2.03
C SER A 68 -14.59 5.07 -1.18
N THR A 69 -14.40 5.37 0.10
CA THR A 69 -15.48 5.51 1.08
C THR A 69 -15.34 6.87 1.76
N GLY A 70 -16.33 7.28 2.57
CA GLY A 70 -16.20 8.47 3.43
C GLY A 70 -15.09 8.36 4.49
N PHE A 71 -14.44 7.20 4.60
CA PHE A 71 -13.41 6.92 5.58
C PHE A 71 -11.99 6.87 5.01
N GLY A 72 -11.87 6.89 3.68
CA GLY A 72 -10.62 6.63 2.98
C GLY A 72 -10.83 5.72 1.77
N THR A 73 -9.76 5.56 1.00
CA THR A 73 -9.68 4.68 -0.15
C THR A 73 -8.89 3.43 0.20
N PHE A 74 -9.52 2.28 0.06
CA PHE A 74 -8.90 0.98 0.35
C PHE A 74 -8.43 0.33 -0.95
N ILE A 75 -7.21 -0.20 -0.93
CA ILE A 75 -6.62 -1.01 -2.00
C ILE A 75 -6.41 -2.41 -1.44
N PHE A 76 -7.10 -3.40 -1.99
CA PHE A 76 -6.94 -4.81 -1.64
C PHE A 76 -6.25 -5.58 -2.79
N PRO A 77 -4.96 -5.91 -2.65
CA PRO A 77 -4.23 -6.64 -3.68
C PRO A 77 -4.80 -8.04 -3.91
N LEU A 78 -5.01 -8.39 -5.19
CA LEU A 78 -5.47 -9.71 -5.61
C LEU A 78 -4.28 -10.56 -6.07
N ARG A 79 -3.98 -11.64 -5.35
CA ARG A 79 -2.94 -12.62 -5.70
C ARG A 79 -3.51 -13.90 -6.31
N GLY A 80 -4.56 -13.78 -7.13
CA GLY A 80 -5.24 -14.92 -7.73
C GLY A 80 -6.65 -14.58 -8.20
N ARG A 81 -7.59 -15.50 -8.01
CA ARG A 81 -9.00 -15.31 -8.36
C ARG A 81 -9.68 -14.38 -7.35
N ASP A 82 -10.58 -13.54 -7.86
CA ASP A 82 -11.48 -12.71 -7.07
C ASP A 82 -12.72 -13.54 -6.70
N CYS A 83 -12.63 -14.30 -5.60
CA CYS A 83 -13.70 -15.13 -5.07
C CYS A 83 -14.28 -14.57 -3.76
N GLU A 84 -15.40 -15.13 -3.31
CA GLU A 84 -16.08 -14.69 -2.08
C GLU A 84 -15.17 -14.73 -0.85
N SER A 85 -14.34 -15.76 -0.69
CA SER A 85 -13.38 -15.84 0.44
C SER A 85 -12.40 -14.67 0.46
N ARG A 86 -11.98 -14.16 -0.71
CA ARG A 86 -11.11 -12.98 -0.81
C ARG A 86 -11.83 -11.69 -0.48
N ARG A 87 -13.09 -11.59 -0.88
CA ARG A 87 -13.96 -10.46 -0.53
C ARG A 87 -14.24 -10.44 0.97
N PHE A 88 -14.45 -11.61 1.57
CA PHE A 88 -14.57 -11.77 3.01
C PHE A 88 -13.30 -11.33 3.74
N GLU A 89 -12.11 -11.76 3.28
CA GLU A 89 -10.84 -11.31 3.83
C GLU A 89 -10.66 -9.79 3.76
N MET A 90 -11.01 -9.18 2.61
CA MET A 90 -11.02 -7.73 2.45
C MET A 90 -11.94 -7.06 3.49
N ALA A 91 -13.16 -7.59 3.69
CA ALA A 91 -14.10 -7.06 4.67
C ALA A 91 -13.54 -7.15 6.10
N VAL A 92 -12.94 -8.28 6.47
CA VAL A 92 -12.32 -8.46 7.80
C VAL A 92 -11.22 -7.44 8.04
N GLN A 93 -10.37 -7.19 7.05
CA GLN A 93 -9.29 -6.21 7.20
C GLN A 93 -9.79 -4.76 7.27
N ILE A 94 -10.83 -4.41 6.50
CA ILE A 94 -11.46 -3.09 6.60
C ILE A 94 -12.12 -2.92 7.99
N ALA A 95 -12.83 -3.93 8.47
CA ALA A 95 -13.46 -3.89 9.79
C ALA A 95 -12.41 -3.77 10.91
N GLY A 96 -11.30 -4.52 10.83
CA GLY A 96 -10.17 -4.42 11.76
C GLY A 96 -9.57 -3.01 11.75
N TRP A 97 -9.30 -2.46 10.57
CA TRP A 97 -8.81 -1.09 10.44
C TRP A 97 -9.78 -0.06 11.03
N LEU A 98 -11.09 -0.21 10.81
CA LEU A 98 -12.11 0.65 11.40
C LEU A 98 -12.15 0.54 12.93
N ALA A 99 -12.00 -0.66 13.48
CA ALA A 99 -11.95 -0.87 14.93
C ALA A 99 -10.72 -0.20 15.57
N GLU A 100 -9.56 -0.30 14.92
CA GLU A 100 -8.31 0.31 15.38
C GLU A 100 -8.34 1.84 15.31
N THR A 101 -8.87 2.39 14.21
CA THR A 101 -8.83 3.83 13.95
C THR A 101 -10.06 4.57 14.47
N ARG A 102 -11.17 3.88 14.68
CA ARG A 102 -12.45 4.45 15.15
C ARG A 102 -13.08 3.61 16.25
N PRO A 103 -12.39 3.44 17.40
CA PRO A 103 -12.87 2.60 18.50
C PRO A 103 -14.19 3.09 19.12
N HIS A 104 -14.56 4.35 18.89
CA HIS A 104 -15.81 4.94 19.39
C HIS A 104 -17.05 4.58 18.55
N GLN A 105 -16.88 4.00 17.36
CA GLN A 105 -17.99 3.54 16.53
C GLN A 105 -18.45 2.16 16.98
N ASP A 106 -19.76 1.92 16.88
CA ASP A 106 -20.35 0.61 17.17
C ASP A 106 -19.77 -0.49 16.25
N SER A 107 -19.50 -1.66 16.81
CA SER A 107 -18.85 -2.77 16.09
C SER A 107 -19.74 -3.36 14.98
N ALA A 108 -21.07 -3.34 15.15
CA ALA A 108 -21.99 -3.75 14.10
C ALA A 108 -21.98 -2.73 12.95
N TYR A 109 -21.87 -1.43 13.26
CA TYR A 109 -21.69 -0.39 12.24
C TYR A 109 -20.38 -0.56 11.47
N GLN A 110 -19.25 -0.79 12.15
CA GLN A 110 -17.95 -1.02 11.51
C GLN A 110 -17.99 -2.23 10.58
N THR A 111 -18.59 -3.34 11.03
CA THR A 111 -18.77 -4.55 10.22
C THR A 111 -19.64 -4.30 9.00
N SER A 112 -20.79 -3.62 9.17
CA SER A 112 -21.68 -3.26 8.07
C SER A 112 -21.03 -2.30 7.07
N ALA A 113 -20.24 -1.33 7.55
CA ALA A 113 -19.49 -0.43 6.69
C ALA A 113 -18.43 -1.18 5.87
N ALA A 114 -17.74 -2.15 6.47
CA ALA A 114 -16.76 -2.98 5.77
C ALA A 114 -17.41 -3.84 4.68
N VAL A 115 -18.55 -4.48 4.97
CA VAL A 115 -19.31 -5.25 3.96
C VAL A 115 -19.72 -4.35 2.79
N ARG A 116 -20.31 -3.17 3.08
CA ARG A 116 -20.68 -2.20 2.05
C ARG A 116 -19.48 -1.72 1.23
N ALA A 117 -18.32 -1.52 1.86
CA ALA A 117 -17.11 -1.13 1.15
C ALA A 117 -16.65 -2.23 0.18
N VAL A 118 -16.77 -3.51 0.57
CA VAL A 118 -16.46 -4.63 -0.31
C VAL A 118 -17.46 -4.76 -1.45
N GLU A 119 -18.77 -4.63 -1.18
CA GLU A 119 -19.81 -4.67 -2.21
C GLU A 119 -19.63 -3.57 -3.26
N ASN A 120 -19.27 -2.36 -2.83
CA ASN A 120 -19.04 -1.20 -3.71
C ASN A 120 -17.61 -1.14 -4.29
N SER A 121 -16.74 -2.10 -3.95
CA SER A 121 -15.40 -2.11 -4.51
C SER A 121 -15.41 -2.53 -5.97
N GLU A 122 -14.46 -2.03 -6.75
CA GLU A 122 -14.28 -2.40 -8.14
C GLU A 122 -12.93 -3.07 -8.34
N ARG A 123 -12.89 -4.04 -9.26
CA ARG A 123 -11.65 -4.73 -9.62
C ARG A 123 -10.94 -3.96 -10.73
N TYR A 124 -9.67 -3.66 -10.50
CA TYR A 124 -8.79 -3.03 -11.47
C TYR A 124 -7.53 -3.86 -11.72
N THR A 125 -6.93 -3.65 -12.88
CA THR A 125 -5.61 -4.16 -13.25
C THR A 125 -4.59 -3.04 -13.23
N ASN A 126 -3.31 -3.38 -12.98
CA ASN A 126 -2.20 -2.43 -13.00
C ASN A 126 -2.45 -1.20 -12.09
N VAL A 127 -2.84 -1.46 -10.85
CA VAL A 127 -3.05 -0.42 -9.84
C VAL A 127 -1.69 -0.02 -9.27
N VAL A 128 -1.35 1.25 -9.39
CA VAL A 128 -0.09 1.81 -8.89
C VAL A 128 -0.39 2.75 -7.73
N TYR A 129 0.06 2.37 -6.55
CA TYR A 129 0.04 3.24 -5.38
C TYR A 129 1.38 3.96 -5.26
N LYS A 130 1.34 5.30 -5.21
CA LYS A 130 2.52 6.15 -5.03
C LYS A 130 2.44 6.80 -3.66
N ALA A 131 3.35 6.43 -2.78
CA ALA A 131 3.57 7.07 -1.48
C ALA A 131 4.61 8.18 -1.63
N GLY A 132 4.21 9.32 -2.20
CA GLY A 132 5.07 10.49 -2.31
C GLY A 132 5.23 11.22 -0.98
N HIS A 133 6.23 12.12 -0.88
CA HIS A 133 6.46 12.91 0.32
C HIS A 133 5.35 13.96 0.56
N ASP A 134 4.88 14.60 -0.52
CA ASP A 134 3.84 15.65 -0.43
C ASP A 134 2.43 15.14 -0.70
N GLN A 135 2.34 14.01 -1.41
CA GLN A 135 1.07 13.50 -1.90
C GLN A 135 1.10 11.99 -2.09
N PHE A 136 0.01 11.37 -1.67
CA PHE A 136 -0.32 9.98 -1.93
C PHE A 136 -1.28 9.91 -3.11
N SER A 137 -1.07 8.96 -4.01
CA SER A 137 -1.94 8.82 -5.18
C SER A 137 -2.13 7.38 -5.62
N ILE A 138 -3.27 7.14 -6.26
CA ILE A 138 -3.62 5.87 -6.87
C ILE A 138 -3.77 6.10 -8.36
N VAL A 139 -2.98 5.41 -9.15
CA VAL A 139 -3.01 5.46 -10.61
C VAL A 139 -3.51 4.12 -11.13
N ILE A 140 -4.51 4.14 -12.02
CA ILE A 140 -5.09 2.96 -12.64
C ILE A 140 -5.03 3.16 -14.15
N ASN A 141 -4.36 2.24 -14.85
CA ASN A 141 -4.17 2.30 -16.31
C ASN A 141 -3.68 3.68 -16.81
N GLY A 142 -2.79 4.34 -16.05
CA GLY A 142 -2.25 5.66 -16.38
C GLY A 142 -3.07 6.86 -15.90
N ASN A 143 -4.33 6.67 -15.52
CA ASN A 143 -5.20 7.72 -14.99
C ASN A 143 -5.12 7.81 -13.47
N THR A 144 -5.01 9.01 -12.92
CA THR A 144 -5.04 9.16 -11.46
C THR A 144 -6.48 9.09 -10.96
N LEU A 145 -6.80 8.04 -10.20
CA LEU A 145 -8.12 7.83 -9.61
C LEU A 145 -8.33 8.70 -8.36
N GLY A 146 -7.27 8.88 -7.55
CA GLY A 146 -7.36 9.63 -6.31
C GLY A 146 -6.00 10.19 -5.88
N LYS A 147 -6.04 11.35 -5.23
CA LYS A 147 -4.89 12.05 -4.65
C LYS A 147 -5.28 12.61 -3.29
N THR A 148 -4.37 12.51 -2.32
CA THR A 148 -4.54 13.08 -0.99
C THR A 148 -3.20 13.50 -0.43
N ARG A 149 -3.20 14.52 0.44
CA ARG A 149 -2.01 14.91 1.21
C ARG A 149 -1.90 14.12 2.52
N ILE A 150 -2.95 13.40 2.90
CA ILE A 150 -3.06 12.71 4.18
C ILE A 150 -2.80 11.22 3.93
N LYS A 151 -1.73 10.69 4.54
CA LYS A 151 -1.33 9.29 4.41
C LYS A 151 -2.45 8.31 4.78
N SER A 152 -3.19 8.59 5.85
CA SER A 152 -4.24 7.70 6.36
C SER A 152 -5.47 7.58 5.47
N ASP A 153 -5.57 8.40 4.43
CA ASP A 153 -6.72 8.38 3.50
C ASP A 153 -6.57 7.30 2.42
N ILE A 154 -5.37 6.74 2.19
CA ILE A 154 -5.15 5.60 1.30
C ILE A 154 -4.60 4.43 2.09
N ILE A 155 -5.37 3.36 2.16
CA ILE A 155 -5.08 2.17 2.96
C ILE A 155 -4.80 1.01 2.03
N VAL A 156 -3.55 0.55 1.99
CA VAL A 156 -3.18 -0.70 1.31
C VAL A 156 -3.35 -1.85 2.29
N LEU A 157 -4.28 -2.74 1.99
CA LEU A 157 -4.61 -3.91 2.77
C LEU A 157 -3.65 -5.07 2.45
N GLU A 158 -3.52 -6.02 3.38
CA GLU A 158 -2.71 -7.22 3.18
C GLU A 158 -3.43 -8.18 2.22
N GLY A 159 -3.07 -8.18 0.95
CA GLY A 159 -3.47 -9.28 0.07
C GLY A 159 -2.57 -10.49 0.31
N LYS A 160 -2.92 -11.39 1.24
CA LYS A 160 -2.13 -12.63 1.43
C LYS A 160 -2.22 -13.53 0.21
#